data_AF-A0A183CJR5-F1
#
_entry.id   AF-A0A183CJR5-F1
#
_cell.length_a   1.000
_cell.length_b   1.000
_cell.length_c   1.000
_cell.angle_alpha   90.00
_cell.angle_beta   90.00
_cell.angle_gamma   90.00
#
_symmetry.space_group_name_H-M   'P 1'
#
loop_
_entity.id
_entity.type
_entity.pdbx_description
1 polymer ?
#
loop_
_entity_poly.entity_id
_entity_poly.type
_entity_poly.pdbx_seq_one_letter_code
_entity_poly.pdbx_strand_id
1 'polypeptide(L)'
;MRKLRLNGRRAAYYVLIASSLNTGLFMAKSMLGCHSVVNSVGRIGIANGFNFTRECNIACGCDDDTTKLYPVCDTAGNAYYSPCHAGCRHAEAYGEDKLVNLILI
;
A
#
# COMPACT_ATOMS: atom_id res chain seq x y z
N MET A 1 -32.53 25.59 8.46
CA MET A 1 -31.85 24.87 7.35
C MET A 1 -32.14 25.56 6.03
N ARG A 2 -31.13 26.19 5.40
CA ARG A 2 -31.31 26.85 4.09
C ARG A 2 -31.35 25.77 3.00
N LYS A 3 -32.53 25.49 2.44
CA LYS A 3 -32.69 24.61 1.28
C LYS A 3 -32.11 25.30 0.04
N LEU A 4 -30.95 24.88 -0.43
CA LEU A 4 -30.45 25.32 -1.74
C LEU A 4 -31.43 24.85 -2.82
N ARG A 5 -32.21 25.76 -3.40
CA ARG A 5 -33.03 25.48 -4.59
C ARG A 5 -32.11 25.45 -5.81
N LEU A 6 -31.42 24.33 -6.00
CA LEU A 6 -30.64 24.11 -7.21
C LEU A 6 -31.59 23.87 -8.39
N ASN A 7 -31.46 24.71 -9.41
CA ASN A 7 -32.16 24.55 -10.67
C ASN A 7 -31.58 23.33 -11.41
N GLY A 8 -32.38 22.56 -12.18
CA GLY A 8 -31.94 21.29 -12.75
C GLY A 8 -30.63 21.37 -13.55
N ARG A 9 -30.46 22.45 -14.34
CA ARG A 9 -29.19 22.73 -15.05
C ARG A 9 -28.03 23.05 -14.12
N ARG A 10 -28.26 23.81 -13.04
CA ARG A 10 -27.22 24.16 -12.05
C ARG A 10 -26.78 22.95 -11.24
N ALA A 11 -27.69 22.02 -10.94
CA ALA A 11 -27.36 20.74 -10.31
C ALA A 11 -26.49 19.88 -11.23
N ALA A 12 -26.83 19.78 -12.52
CA ALA A 12 -26.03 19.04 -13.49
C ALA A 12 -24.59 19.58 -13.61
N TYR A 13 -24.42 20.90 -13.67
CA TYR A 13 -23.08 21.52 -13.66
C TYR A 13 -22.31 21.23 -12.37
N TYR A 14 -22.97 21.30 -11.22
CA TYR A 14 -22.34 20.99 -9.94
C TYR A 14 -21.83 19.55 -9.89
N VAL A 15 -22.66 18.59 -10.32
CA VAL A 15 -22.27 17.17 -10.36
C VAL A 15 -21.11 16.95 -11.33
N LEU A 16 -21.15 17.57 -12.52
CA LEU A 16 -20.04 17.48 -13.48
C LEU A 16 -18.73 17.98 -12.88
N ILE A 17 -18.73 19.17 -12.30
CA ILE A 17 -17.53 19.79 -11.72
C ILE A 17 -17.00 18.94 -10.56
N ALA A 18 -17.88 18.53 -9.62
CA ALA A 18 -17.49 17.73 -8.47
C ALA A 18 -16.90 16.38 -8.89
N SER A 19 -17.53 15.70 -9.86
CA SER A 19 -17.04 14.43 -10.39
C SER A 19 -15.70 14.59 -11.11
N SER A 20 -15.54 15.62 -11.94
CA SER A 20 -14.27 15.91 -12.62
C SER A 20 -13.14 16.19 -11.63
N LEU A 21 -13.39 16.98 -10.58
CA LEU A 21 -12.42 17.27 -9.53
C LEU A 21 -12.05 15.99 -8.76
N ASN A 22 -13.05 15.18 -8.38
CA ASN A 22 -12.82 13.93 -7.68
C ASN A 22 -11.93 12.98 -8.50
N THR A 23 -12.27 12.74 -9.76
CA THR A 23 -11.47 11.89 -10.66
C THR A 23 -10.06 12.45 -10.86
N GLY A 24 -9.92 13.76 -11.05
CA GLY A 24 -8.61 14.42 -11.18
C GLY A 24 -7.72 14.23 -9.95
N LEU A 25 -8.30 14.36 -8.74
CA LEU A 25 -7.57 14.13 -7.49
C LEU A 25 -7.17 12.65 -7.33
N PHE A 26 -8.05 11.70 -7.65
CA PHE A 26 -7.70 10.27 -7.64
C PHE A 26 -6.56 9.96 -8.62
N MET A 27 -6.58 10.54 -9.81
CA MET A 27 -5.53 10.37 -10.80
C MET A 27 -4.21 11.04 -10.38
N ALA A 28 -4.27 12.21 -9.73
CA ALA A 28 -3.07 12.84 -9.17
C ALA A 28 -2.43 11.95 -8.09
N LYS A 29 -3.23 11.22 -7.31
CA LYS A 29 -2.71 10.26 -6.32
C LYS A 29 -1.99 9.07 -6.94
N SER A 30 -2.29 8.68 -8.18
CA SER A 30 -1.53 7.61 -8.86
C SER A 30 -0.18 8.08 -9.40
N MET A 31 -0.01 9.40 -9.63
CA MET A 31 1.26 10.00 -10.06
C MET A 31 2.22 10.25 -8.87
N LEU A 32 1.72 10.32 -7.65
CA LEU A 32 2.56 10.26 -6.45
C LEU A 32 3.10 8.84 -6.33
N GLY A 33 4.32 8.61 -6.82
CA GLY A 33 4.97 7.30 -6.82
C GLY A 33 4.86 6.64 -5.44
N CYS A 34 4.17 5.50 -5.38
CA CYS A 34 3.94 4.82 -4.12
C CYS A 34 5.22 4.07 -3.72
N HIS A 35 5.88 4.53 -2.65
CA HIS A 35 6.93 3.76 -1.99
C HIS A 35 6.28 2.70 -1.09
N SER A 36 5.70 1.67 -1.72
CA SER A 36 5.13 0.54 -1.00
C SER A 36 6.16 -0.56 -0.78
N VAL A 37 6.06 -1.22 0.37
CA VAL A 37 6.91 -2.36 0.75
C VAL A 37 6.83 -3.47 -0.31
N VAL A 38 5.64 -3.73 -0.88
CA VAL A 38 5.46 -4.70 -1.95
C VAL A 38 6.24 -4.36 -3.22
N ASN A 39 6.30 -3.07 -3.59
CA ASN A 39 7.02 -2.63 -4.78
C ASN A 39 8.54 -2.78 -4.58
N SER A 40 9.02 -2.52 -3.37
CA SER A 40 10.43 -2.73 -3.02
C SER A 40 10.79 -4.21 -3.02
N VAL A 41 9.97 -5.07 -2.40
CA VAL A 41 10.17 -6.53 -2.42
C VAL A 41 10.15 -7.08 -3.85
N GLY A 42 9.20 -6.64 -4.68
CA GLY A 42 9.12 -7.06 -6.08
C GLY A 42 10.37 -6.70 -6.89
N ARG A 43 10.88 -5.47 -6.71
CA ARG A 43 12.13 -5.04 -7.37
C ARG A 43 13.35 -5.84 -6.91
N ILE A 44 13.46 -6.10 -5.60
CA ILE A 44 14.54 -6.93 -5.02
C ILE A 44 14.42 -8.37 -5.55
N GLY A 45 13.21 -8.92 -5.62
CA GLY A 45 12.94 -10.24 -6.17
C GLY A 45 13.39 -10.36 -7.63
N ILE A 46 13.01 -9.41 -8.48
CA ILE A 46 13.46 -9.41 -9.89
C ILE A 46 14.99 -9.33 -9.99
N ALA A 47 15.63 -8.50 -9.18
CA ALA A 47 17.08 -8.34 -9.19
C ALA A 47 17.84 -9.61 -8.77
N ASN A 48 17.28 -10.39 -7.83
CA ASN A 48 17.92 -11.57 -7.25
C ASN A 48 17.30 -12.90 -7.70
N GLY A 49 16.45 -12.91 -8.73
CA GLY A 49 15.79 -14.13 -9.21
C GLY A 49 14.84 -14.77 -8.20
N PHE A 50 14.15 -13.95 -7.40
CA PHE A 50 13.23 -14.33 -6.32
C PHE A 50 13.88 -15.12 -5.17
N ASN A 51 15.19 -15.06 -5.02
CA ASN A 51 15.87 -15.58 -3.84
C ASN A 51 15.90 -14.51 -2.74
N PHE A 52 15.21 -14.79 -1.61
CA PHE A 52 15.15 -13.89 -0.46
C PHE A 52 16.04 -14.35 0.71
N THR A 53 16.86 -15.38 0.50
CA THR A 53 17.81 -15.88 1.49
C THR A 53 18.98 -14.90 1.66
N ARG A 54 19.29 -14.57 2.92
CA ARG A 54 20.35 -13.66 3.38
C ARG A 54 21.04 -14.28 4.59
N GLU A 55 22.24 -13.78 4.94
CA GLU A 55 22.96 -14.27 6.13
C GLU A 55 22.13 -14.21 7.42
N CYS A 56 21.22 -13.24 7.55
CA CYS A 56 20.36 -13.12 8.74
C CYS A 56 19.23 -14.17 8.83
N ASN A 57 18.85 -14.81 7.71
CA ASN A 57 17.71 -15.73 7.65
C ASN A 57 18.08 -17.14 7.15
N ILE A 58 19.34 -17.38 6.77
CA ILE A 58 19.83 -18.67 6.25
C ILE A 58 19.60 -19.84 7.21
N ALA A 59 19.63 -19.56 8.52
CA ALA A 59 19.39 -20.55 9.57
C ALA A 59 17.90 -20.70 9.96
N CYS A 60 17.01 -19.88 9.39
CA CYS A 60 15.58 -19.88 9.73
C CYS A 60 14.79 -20.91 8.92
N GLY A 61 15.33 -21.44 7.81
CA GLY A 61 14.65 -22.42 6.98
C GLY A 61 13.35 -21.87 6.37
N CYS A 62 13.36 -20.62 5.91
CA CYS A 62 12.19 -20.02 5.27
C CYS A 62 11.93 -20.72 3.92
N ASP A 63 10.76 -21.35 3.76
CA ASP A 63 10.35 -21.92 2.48
C ASP A 63 9.84 -20.81 1.55
N ASP A 64 10.59 -20.51 0.50
CA ASP A 64 10.20 -19.52 -0.53
C ASP A 64 8.94 -19.94 -1.31
N ASP A 65 8.69 -21.25 -1.45
CA ASP A 65 7.55 -21.79 -2.23
C ASP A 65 6.24 -21.90 -1.43
N THR A 66 6.32 -22.10 -0.11
CA THR A 66 5.12 -22.28 0.75
C THR A 66 4.74 -21.00 1.49
N THR A 67 5.69 -20.08 1.67
CA THR A 67 5.45 -18.83 2.37
C THR A 67 4.71 -17.86 1.47
N LYS A 68 3.55 -17.38 1.91
CA LYS A 68 2.82 -16.31 1.22
C LYS A 68 3.55 -14.98 1.39
N LEU A 69 3.50 -14.14 0.36
CA LEU A 69 4.01 -12.76 0.41
C LEU A 69 3.36 -11.99 1.58
N TYR A 70 4.17 -11.62 2.58
CA TYR A 70 3.75 -10.84 3.76
C TYR A 70 4.77 -9.73 4.02
N PRO A 71 4.71 -8.64 3.25
CA PRO A 71 5.77 -7.64 3.20
C PRO A 71 5.88 -6.90 4.54
N VAL A 72 7.08 -6.87 5.11
CA VAL A 72 7.38 -6.12 6.34
C VAL A 72 8.57 -5.19 6.13
N CYS A 73 8.65 -4.13 6.92
CA CYS A 73 9.78 -3.21 6.96
C CYS A 73 10.44 -3.20 8.33
N ASP A 74 11.77 -3.08 8.35
CA ASP A 74 12.49 -2.72 9.58
C ASP A 74 12.42 -1.20 9.84
N THR A 75 12.95 -0.78 10.99
CA THR A 75 13.02 0.65 11.38
C THR A 75 13.91 1.50 10.47
N ALA A 76 14.80 0.87 9.68
CA ALA A 76 15.63 1.54 8.69
C ALA A 76 14.94 1.64 7.31
N GLY A 77 13.74 1.04 7.16
CA GLY A 77 12.97 1.05 5.92
C GLY A 77 13.32 -0.06 4.94
N ASN A 78 14.13 -1.06 5.34
CA ASN A 78 14.41 -2.20 4.47
C ASN A 78 13.19 -3.12 4.38
N ALA A 79 12.79 -3.46 3.16
CA ALA A 79 11.66 -4.33 2.89
C ALA A 79 12.07 -5.81 2.82
N TYR A 80 11.28 -6.68 3.44
CA TYR A 80 11.46 -8.13 3.46
C TYR A 80 10.23 -8.84 2.91
N TYR A 81 10.43 -10.00 2.27
CA TYR A 81 9.36 -10.78 1.64
C TYR A 81 8.32 -11.29 2.63
N SER A 82 8.79 -11.73 3.80
CA SER A 82 7.96 -12.18 4.92
C SER A 82 8.65 -11.86 6.25
N PRO A 83 7.94 -11.98 7.39
CA PRO A 83 8.55 -11.89 8.72
C PRO A 83 9.72 -12.86 8.91
N CYS A 84 9.62 -14.09 8.38
CA CYS A 84 10.71 -15.07 8.41
C CYS A 84 11.97 -14.54 7.69
N HIS A 85 11.78 -13.90 6.54
CA HIS A 85 12.87 -13.35 5.75
C HIS A 85 13.52 -12.11 6.39
N ALA A 86 12.84 -11.45 7.34
CA ALA A 86 13.43 -10.41 8.18
C ALA A 86 14.32 -11.00 9.31
N GLY A 87 14.23 -12.30 9.59
CA GLY A 87 15.06 -13.04 10.53
C GLY A 87 14.26 -13.91 11.51
N CYS A 88 14.95 -14.75 12.29
CA CYS A 88 14.35 -15.72 13.22
C CYS A 88 13.76 -15.08 14.50
N ARG A 89 13.52 -13.76 14.55
CA ARG A 89 12.98 -13.05 15.72
C ARG A 89 11.55 -12.59 15.45
N HIS A 90 10.75 -12.54 16.52
CA HIS A 90 9.35 -12.12 16.50
C HIS A 90 9.16 -10.83 15.69
N ALA A 91 8.22 -10.86 14.73
CA ALA A 91 7.74 -9.66 14.07
C ALA A 91 6.51 -9.13 14.80
N GLU A 92 6.58 -7.90 15.29
CA GLU A 92 5.42 -7.19 15.82
C GLU A 92 4.76 -6.43 14.66
N ALA A 93 3.49 -6.73 14.37
CA ALA A 93 2.73 -6.04 13.35
C ALA A 93 2.34 -4.64 13.84
N TYR A 94 3.05 -3.60 13.41
CA TYR A 94 2.77 -2.21 13.76
C TYR A 94 1.84 -1.54 12.73
N GLY A 95 0.58 -1.96 12.67
CA GLY A 95 -0.49 -1.16 12.05
C GLY A 95 -0.40 -0.90 10.53
N GLU A 96 -1.39 -0.32 9.86
CA GLU A 96 -2.76 0.09 10.17
C GLU A 96 -3.33 0.64 8.84
N ASP A 97 -4.34 0.00 8.25
CA ASP A 97 -5.23 0.70 7.31
C ASP A 97 -6.14 1.65 8.11
N LYS A 98 -5.57 2.73 8.66
CA LYS A 98 -6.35 3.82 9.29
C LYS A 98 -6.87 4.87 8.30
N LEU A 99 -6.70 4.66 6.99
CA LEU A 99 -7.14 5.62 5.96
C LEU A 99 -8.35 5.19 5.13
N VAL A 100 -8.93 4.01 5.37
CA VAL A 100 -10.20 3.61 4.71
C VAL A 100 -11.44 4.00 5.53
N ASN A 101 -11.28 4.29 6.82
CA ASN A 101 -12.42 4.62 7.70
C ASN A 101 -12.72 6.12 7.86
N LEU A 102 -12.10 7.00 7.06
CA LEU A 102 -12.38 8.44 7.07
C LEU A 102 -13.21 8.95 5.87
N ILE A 103 -13.69 8.06 4.99
CA ILE A 103 -14.53 8.42 3.82
C ILE A 103 -15.90 7.72 3.86
N LEU A 104 -16.30 7.15 5.01
CA LEU A 104 -17.61 6.50 5.16
C LEU A 104 -18.27 6.79 6.51
N ILE A 105 -18.38 8.08 6.85
CA ILE A 105 -19.48 8.63 7.68
C ILE A 105 -19.91 9.96 7.07
#